data_AF-A0AAD9AGU8-F1
#
_entry.id   AF-A0AAD9AGU8-F1
#
_cell.length_a   1.000
_cell.length_b   1.000
_cell.length_c   1.000
_cell.angle_alpha   90.00
_cell.angle_beta   90.00
_cell.angle_gamma   90.00
#
_symmetry.space_group_name_H-M   'P 1'
#
loop_
_entity.id
_entity.type
_entity.pdbx_description
1 polymer ?
#
loop_
_entity_poly.entity_id
_entity_poly.type
_entity_poly.pdbx_seq_one_letter_code
_entity_poly.pdbx_strand_id
1 'polypeptide(L)'
;MSAHIHDHQPHAKDKDQSGSHVEIDIANGQSSNMKVYGISELTNITEEENKHAKRKIDRIMLPLMGLCYVFSFLDKTLLNYASIFGIKEALKLEGTDYSWLGSIFYISYMFGSMMWSKIVHRWPQHVGKFVSDAVCIWSIIVLLTPLCFNLAGIMTVRFFLGLMESIIGPVFVIITSNWWTRPEQAFRTAFWLGGTPVGNFLGGILSYALGTIHGSIATWKIFFLFFGSLSFAFSLILMYFMPDHQANARWLSERERKVAIERVRENQTVTSNNQWKWDQFWEALRDPQTVFSFATAMGNTMPSTFASQFSSQIVKGFGFSTIATTMISTCPAAAIQLGFFLFFSWLASRRKNIRLLLSIVVSVPPLIGASLLHALPNSDRAGRLASYYLTYTHSMSFTLNAGLMASNYAGNTKKSTASAIVFAGWAAGLIAGPQFFLESEAPIYNMAFKMLMVCYALMIVVPICQISWYRRENSRRQKWAEQQNFSVLPGARPDFTDKTDFEQSETFRYAM
;
A
#
# COMPACT_ATOMS: atom_id res chain seq x y z
N MET A 1 80.51 37.13 10.88
CA MET A 1 79.99 36.73 9.55
C MET A 1 78.50 37.05 9.55
N SER A 2 78.12 38.30 9.24
CA SER A 2 77.63 38.76 7.92
C SER A 2 76.61 37.78 7.33
N ALA A 3 75.31 38.03 7.48
CA ALA A 3 74.48 38.90 6.64
C ALA A 3 74.10 38.25 5.29
N HIS A 4 72.81 37.95 5.09
CA HIS A 4 72.02 38.61 4.04
C HIS A 4 70.54 38.19 4.08
N ILE A 5 69.69 39.22 4.22
CA ILE A 5 68.31 39.24 3.76
C ILE A 5 68.35 39.54 2.26
N HIS A 6 67.52 38.87 1.46
CA HIS A 6 66.96 39.47 0.26
C HIS A 6 65.55 38.93 -0.01
N ASP A 7 64.62 39.86 0.05
CA ASP A 7 63.25 39.78 -0.44
C ASP A 7 63.27 40.04 -1.95
N HIS A 8 62.52 39.28 -2.75
CA HIS A 8 62.09 39.63 -4.10
C HIS A 8 61.02 38.64 -4.62
N GLN A 9 59.77 39.09 -4.72
CA GLN A 9 58.80 38.55 -5.69
C GLN A 9 59.36 38.75 -7.12
N PRO A 10 58.98 37.89 -8.11
CA PRO A 10 57.94 38.37 -9.02
C PRO A 10 57.06 37.30 -9.72
N HIS A 11 55.91 37.80 -10.20
CA HIS A 11 55.09 37.36 -11.33
C HIS A 11 54.10 36.19 -11.21
N ALA A 12 52.83 36.59 -11.27
CA ALA A 12 51.71 35.81 -11.77
C ALA A 12 52.00 35.22 -13.16
N LYS A 13 51.71 33.94 -13.32
CA LYS A 13 51.34 33.31 -14.59
C LYS A 13 50.23 32.31 -14.33
N ASP A 14 49.07 32.59 -14.92
CA ASP A 14 48.02 31.61 -15.20
C ASP A 14 48.62 30.32 -15.79
N LYS A 15 48.14 29.16 -15.31
CA LYS A 15 47.91 27.97 -16.13
C LYS A 15 47.22 26.84 -15.35
N ASP A 16 45.99 26.60 -15.77
CA ASP A 16 45.28 25.32 -15.91
C ASP A 16 45.11 24.40 -14.68
N GLN A 17 43.87 24.41 -14.19
CA GLN A 17 43.25 23.36 -13.39
C GLN A 17 43.25 22.03 -14.18
N SER A 18 44.04 21.05 -13.73
CA SER A 18 43.89 19.64 -14.08
C SER A 18 43.23 18.89 -12.92
N GLY A 19 42.16 18.16 -13.24
CA GLY A 19 41.22 17.57 -12.29
C GLY A 19 41.83 16.56 -11.33
N SER A 20 41.51 16.69 -10.05
CA SER A 20 41.75 15.67 -9.05
C SER A 20 40.69 14.56 -9.17
N HIS A 21 41.13 13.38 -9.62
CA HIS A 21 40.38 12.14 -9.44
C HIS A 21 40.32 11.82 -7.95
N VAL A 22 39.13 11.82 -7.35
CA VAL A 22 38.91 11.22 -6.03
C VAL A 22 38.35 9.82 -6.28
N GLU A 23 39.23 8.83 -6.13
CA GLU A 23 38.86 7.41 -6.12
C GLU A 23 38.23 7.11 -4.76
N ILE A 24 36.94 6.74 -4.77
CA ILE A 24 36.28 6.18 -3.58
C ILE A 24 36.34 4.66 -3.75
N ASP A 25 37.22 4.02 -2.98
CA ASP A 25 37.29 2.57 -2.87
C ASP A 25 35.99 2.02 -2.29
N ILE A 26 35.13 1.47 -3.16
CA ILE A 26 34.00 0.65 -2.75
C ILE A 26 34.56 -0.76 -2.56
N ALA A 27 34.75 -1.15 -1.30
CA ALA A 27 35.02 -2.53 -0.92
C ALA A 27 33.80 -3.42 -1.24
N ASN A 28 33.70 -3.85 -2.51
CA ASN A 28 33.09 -5.06 -3.03
C ASN A 28 33.03 -4.92 -4.57
N GLY A 29 33.92 -5.65 -5.26
CA GLY A 29 34.18 -5.54 -6.70
C GLY A 29 32.99 -5.78 -7.61
N GLN A 30 32.17 -4.76 -7.81
CA GLN A 30 31.26 -4.63 -8.94
C GLN A 30 31.43 -3.24 -9.56
N SER A 31 32.25 -3.18 -10.60
CA SER A 31 32.38 -1.99 -11.46
C SER A 31 31.06 -1.74 -12.19
N SER A 32 30.21 -0.90 -11.62
CA SER A 32 29.05 -0.34 -12.33
C SER A 32 29.51 0.90 -13.08
N ASN A 33 29.21 0.97 -14.38
CA ASN A 33 29.37 2.16 -15.22
C ASN A 33 28.34 3.25 -14.83
N MET A 34 28.38 3.71 -13.58
CA MET A 34 27.73 4.95 -13.20
C MET A 34 28.67 6.07 -13.64
N LYS A 35 28.37 6.74 -14.76
CA LYS A 35 29.04 8.00 -15.11
C LYS A 35 28.74 9.00 -13.99
N VAL A 36 29.66 9.12 -13.05
CA VAL A 36 29.67 10.20 -12.07
C VAL A 36 29.93 11.48 -12.86
N TYR A 37 28.87 12.22 -13.18
CA TYR A 37 29.02 13.54 -13.76
C TYR A 37 29.71 14.42 -12.71
N GLY A 38 30.86 14.98 -13.06
CA GLY A 38 31.66 15.82 -12.18
C GLY A 38 30.86 17.01 -11.63
N ILE A 39 31.16 17.37 -10.40
CA ILE A 39 30.52 18.44 -9.61
C ILE A 39 30.48 19.80 -10.35
N SER A 40 31.31 20.01 -11.37
CA SER A 40 31.42 21.27 -12.12
C SER A 40 30.34 21.53 -13.18
N GLU A 41 29.59 20.52 -13.65
CA GLU A 41 28.50 20.73 -14.65
C GLU A 41 27.10 20.91 -14.01
N LEU A 42 26.97 20.68 -12.70
CA LEU A 42 25.69 20.44 -12.02
C LEU A 42 25.06 21.67 -11.34
N THR A 43 25.72 22.82 -11.38
CA THR A 43 25.29 24.04 -10.66
C THR A 43 24.26 24.91 -11.39
N ASN A 44 23.94 24.64 -12.66
CA ASN A 44 22.98 25.43 -13.44
C ASN A 44 21.70 24.65 -13.77
N ILE A 45 20.95 24.15 -12.78
CA ILE A 45 19.58 23.64 -13.02
C ILE A 45 18.60 24.78 -12.74
N THR A 46 17.88 25.22 -13.76
CA THR A 46 16.84 26.23 -13.58
C THR A 46 15.58 25.62 -12.95
N GLU A 47 14.84 26.40 -12.17
CA GLU A 47 13.60 25.94 -11.54
C GLU A 47 12.52 25.55 -12.59
N GLU A 48 12.57 26.14 -13.79
CA GLU A 48 11.69 25.77 -14.90
C GLU A 48 12.05 24.41 -15.52
N GLU A 49 13.34 24.08 -15.68
CA GLU A 49 13.78 22.74 -16.09
C GLU A 49 13.35 21.67 -15.06
N ASN A 50 13.46 21.99 -13.77
CA ASN A 50 13.02 21.15 -12.67
C ASN A 50 11.52 20.82 -12.78
N LYS A 51 10.67 21.87 -12.91
CA LYS A 51 9.21 21.71 -13.08
C LYS A 51 8.85 20.96 -14.36
N HIS A 52 9.56 21.21 -15.47
CA HIS A 52 9.32 20.52 -16.74
C HIS A 52 9.60 19.02 -16.61
N ALA A 53 10.77 18.65 -16.10
CA ALA A 53 11.14 17.26 -15.82
C ALA A 53 10.13 16.60 -14.87
N LYS A 54 9.69 17.31 -13.81
CA LYS A 54 8.65 16.83 -12.87
C LYS A 54 7.38 16.44 -13.59
N ARG A 55 6.83 17.36 -14.40
CA ARG A 55 5.55 17.15 -15.08
C ARG A 55 5.63 15.99 -16.07
N LYS A 56 6.78 15.82 -16.72
CA LYS A 56 7.01 14.72 -17.65
C LYS A 56 7.10 13.37 -16.92
N ILE A 57 7.82 13.31 -15.80
CA ILE A 57 7.86 12.14 -14.91
C ILE A 57 6.46 11.80 -14.40
N ASP A 58 5.74 12.79 -13.86
CA ASP A 58 4.38 12.62 -13.34
C ASP A 58 3.42 12.10 -14.42
N ARG A 59 3.49 12.61 -15.65
CA ARG A 59 2.62 12.22 -16.77
C ARG A 59 2.82 10.80 -17.28
N ILE A 60 4.01 10.22 -17.08
CA ILE A 60 4.32 8.88 -17.57
C ILE A 60 4.29 7.86 -16.42
N MET A 61 4.99 8.14 -15.32
CA MET A 61 5.12 7.18 -14.24
C MET A 61 3.85 7.02 -13.41
N LEU A 62 3.11 8.11 -13.11
CA LEU A 62 1.92 8.00 -12.27
C LEU A 62 0.78 7.22 -12.94
N PRO A 63 0.44 7.44 -14.22
CA PRO A 63 -0.56 6.62 -14.88
C PRO A 63 -0.15 5.15 -14.96
N LEU A 64 1.12 4.84 -15.22
CA LEU A 64 1.61 3.45 -15.25
C LEU A 64 1.46 2.77 -13.89
N MET A 65 1.88 3.44 -12.81
CA MET A 65 1.73 2.89 -11.46
C MET A 65 0.26 2.79 -11.04
N GLY A 66 -0.56 3.81 -11.35
CA GLY A 66 -1.99 3.81 -11.06
C GLY A 66 -2.73 2.69 -11.78
N LEU A 67 -2.50 2.51 -13.09
CA LEU A 67 -3.09 1.44 -13.88
C LEU A 67 -2.65 0.06 -13.41
N CYS A 68 -1.38 -0.10 -13.00
CA CYS A 68 -0.92 -1.37 -12.42
C CYS A 68 -1.73 -1.74 -11.17
N TYR A 69 -2.03 -0.78 -10.28
CA TYR A 69 -2.91 -1.01 -9.13
C TYR A 69 -4.37 -1.26 -9.51
N VAL A 70 -4.87 -0.62 -10.57
CA VAL A 70 -6.20 -0.90 -11.12
C VAL A 70 -6.29 -2.37 -11.54
N PHE A 71 -5.34 -2.85 -12.36
CA PHE A 71 -5.29 -4.24 -12.79
C PHE A 71 -5.11 -5.22 -11.63
N SER A 72 -4.26 -4.86 -10.66
CA SER A 72 -4.01 -5.66 -9.45
C SER A 72 -5.27 -5.83 -8.61
N PHE A 73 -6.13 -4.82 -8.57
CA PHE A 73 -7.39 -4.96 -7.85
C PHE A 73 -8.44 -5.72 -8.67
N LEU A 74 -8.52 -5.46 -9.97
CA LEU A 74 -9.44 -6.17 -10.88
C LEU A 74 -9.22 -7.68 -10.83
N ASP A 75 -7.97 -8.13 -10.92
CA ASP A 75 -7.66 -9.56 -10.97
C ASP A 75 -8.00 -10.28 -9.66
N LYS A 76 -7.88 -9.60 -8.51
CA LYS A 76 -8.33 -10.14 -7.21
C LYS A 76 -9.85 -10.32 -7.16
N THR A 77 -10.62 -9.38 -7.70
CA THR A 77 -12.09 -9.42 -7.65
C THR A 77 -12.69 -10.36 -8.70
N LEU A 78 -11.91 -10.88 -9.66
CA LEU A 78 -12.40 -11.88 -10.62
C LEU A 78 -13.00 -13.12 -9.95
N LEU A 79 -12.44 -13.58 -8.83
CA LEU A 79 -13.02 -14.70 -8.09
C LEU A 79 -14.47 -14.39 -7.66
N ASN A 80 -14.70 -13.18 -7.15
CA ASN A 80 -16.00 -12.72 -6.70
C ASN A 80 -17.01 -12.69 -7.84
N TYR A 81 -16.64 -12.16 -9.01
CA TYR A 81 -17.53 -12.16 -10.16
C TYR A 81 -17.79 -13.58 -10.67
N ALA A 82 -16.74 -14.39 -10.84
CA ALA A 82 -16.86 -15.78 -11.30
C ALA A 82 -17.77 -16.64 -10.41
N SER A 83 -17.83 -16.34 -9.11
CA SER A 83 -18.63 -17.08 -8.12
C SER A 83 -20.12 -17.14 -8.43
N ILE A 84 -20.68 -16.12 -9.09
CA ILE A 84 -22.10 -16.07 -9.45
C ILE A 84 -22.39 -16.60 -10.86
N PHE A 85 -21.34 -16.87 -11.65
CA PHE A 85 -21.38 -17.38 -13.03
C PHE A 85 -20.92 -18.84 -13.15
N GLY A 86 -20.95 -19.61 -12.06
CA GLY A 86 -20.88 -21.07 -12.12
C GLY A 86 -19.49 -21.69 -11.90
N ILE A 87 -18.51 -20.94 -11.38
CA ILE A 87 -17.16 -21.48 -11.15
C ILE A 87 -17.14 -22.60 -10.09
N LYS A 88 -18.02 -22.52 -9.07
CA LYS A 88 -18.09 -23.51 -8.00
C LYS A 88 -18.53 -24.87 -8.53
N GLU A 89 -19.60 -24.86 -9.32
CA GLU A 89 -20.18 -26.04 -9.95
C GLU A 89 -19.22 -26.62 -11.00
N ALA A 90 -18.55 -25.76 -11.78
CA ALA A 90 -17.61 -26.20 -12.81
C ALA A 90 -16.36 -26.90 -12.25
N LEU A 91 -15.89 -26.50 -11.07
CA LEU A 91 -14.70 -27.05 -10.42
C LEU A 91 -15.02 -28.06 -9.31
N LYS A 92 -16.31 -28.33 -9.05
CA LYS A 92 -16.81 -29.16 -7.95
C LYS A 92 -16.21 -28.75 -6.59
N LEU A 93 -16.23 -27.45 -6.31
CA LEU A 93 -15.76 -26.91 -5.03
C LEU A 93 -16.78 -27.25 -3.95
N GLU A 94 -16.33 -27.87 -2.85
CA GLU A 94 -17.20 -28.27 -1.74
C GLU A 94 -16.76 -27.64 -0.41
N GLY A 95 -17.73 -27.30 0.43
CA GLY A 95 -17.49 -26.83 1.80
C GLY A 95 -16.68 -25.54 1.86
N THR A 96 -15.45 -25.63 2.38
CA THR A 96 -14.56 -24.47 2.58
C THR A 96 -13.63 -24.19 1.41
N ASP A 97 -13.71 -24.97 0.33
CA ASP A 97 -12.78 -24.90 -0.80
C ASP A 97 -12.73 -23.50 -1.44
N TYR A 98 -13.90 -22.88 -1.66
CA TYR A 98 -13.97 -21.54 -2.22
C TYR A 98 -13.31 -20.49 -1.30
N SER A 99 -13.46 -20.63 0.01
CA SER A 99 -12.82 -19.75 1.01
C SER A 99 -11.29 -19.92 1.01
N TRP A 100 -10.81 -21.15 0.81
CA TRP A 100 -9.38 -21.43 0.66
C TRP A 100 -8.76 -20.81 -0.58
N LEU A 101 -9.50 -20.66 -1.69
CA LEU A 101 -9.02 -19.94 -2.88
C LEU A 101 -8.66 -18.48 -2.58
N GLY A 102 -9.38 -17.87 -1.64
CA GLY A 102 -9.09 -16.55 -1.11
C GLY A 102 -7.87 -16.53 -0.20
N SER A 103 -7.87 -17.40 0.81
CA SER A 103 -6.82 -17.44 1.82
C SER A 103 -5.45 -17.79 1.24
N ILE A 104 -5.37 -18.74 0.30
CA ILE A 104 -4.08 -19.16 -0.28
C ILE A 104 -3.41 -18.05 -1.08
N PHE A 105 -4.20 -17.20 -1.75
CA PHE A 105 -3.68 -16.01 -2.43
C PHE A 105 -2.98 -15.09 -1.43
N TYR A 106 -3.59 -14.79 -0.29
CA TYR A 106 -2.98 -13.90 0.70
C TYR A 106 -1.84 -14.54 1.51
N ILE A 107 -1.85 -15.86 1.71
CA ILE A 107 -0.70 -16.60 2.28
C ILE A 107 0.53 -16.42 1.38
N SER A 108 0.36 -16.67 0.08
CA SER A 108 1.44 -16.50 -0.89
C SER A 108 1.86 -15.03 -1.06
N TYR A 109 0.91 -14.09 -0.97
CA TYR A 109 1.18 -12.66 -1.00
C TYR A 109 2.03 -12.21 0.19
N MET A 110 1.73 -12.71 1.39
CA MET A 110 2.49 -12.41 2.60
C MET A 110 3.94 -12.90 2.45
N PHE A 111 4.13 -14.16 2.04
CA PHE A 111 5.47 -14.72 1.82
C PHE A 111 6.22 -13.96 0.71
N GLY A 112 5.54 -13.71 -0.41
CA GLY A 112 6.10 -13.00 -1.56
C GLY A 112 6.51 -11.57 -1.22
N SER A 113 5.71 -10.84 -0.46
CA SER A 113 6.04 -9.45 -0.08
C SER A 113 7.38 -9.35 0.68
N MET A 114 7.65 -10.31 1.57
CA MET A 114 8.91 -10.41 2.32
C MET A 114 10.07 -10.80 1.41
N MET A 115 9.84 -11.76 0.51
CA MET A 115 10.82 -12.21 -0.47
C MET A 115 11.22 -11.07 -1.41
N TRP A 116 10.25 -10.43 -2.05
CA TRP A 116 10.44 -9.34 -3.00
C TRP A 116 11.05 -8.11 -2.35
N SER A 117 10.64 -7.74 -1.13
CA SER A 117 11.27 -6.64 -0.40
C SER A 117 12.78 -6.84 -0.30
N LYS A 118 13.25 -8.04 0.09
CA LYS A 118 14.69 -8.35 0.17
C LYS A 118 15.39 -8.32 -1.20
N ILE A 119 14.77 -8.87 -2.24
CA ILE A 119 15.34 -8.92 -3.60
C ILE A 119 15.49 -7.50 -4.16
N VAL A 120 14.46 -6.69 -4.05
CA VAL A 120 14.41 -5.34 -4.63
C VAL A 120 15.36 -4.39 -3.88
N HIS A 121 15.49 -4.54 -2.56
CA HIS A 121 16.51 -3.80 -1.81
C HIS A 121 17.94 -4.21 -2.16
N ARG A 122 18.18 -5.47 -2.54
CA ARG A 122 19.50 -5.94 -2.97
C ARG A 122 19.84 -5.51 -4.40
N TRP A 123 18.84 -5.45 -5.28
CA TRP A 123 19.01 -5.06 -6.68
C TRP A 123 18.10 -3.87 -7.07
N PRO A 124 18.33 -2.68 -6.48
CA PRO A 124 17.50 -1.51 -6.75
C PRO A 124 17.68 -0.96 -8.17
N GLN A 125 18.70 -1.42 -8.91
CA GLN A 125 18.97 -1.00 -10.29
C GLN A 125 18.06 -1.65 -11.33
N HIS A 126 17.29 -2.68 -10.97
CA HIS A 126 16.44 -3.45 -11.91
C HIS A 126 14.96 -3.45 -11.52
N VAL A 127 14.54 -2.45 -10.74
CA VAL A 127 13.18 -2.37 -10.21
C VAL A 127 12.10 -2.29 -11.29
N GLY A 128 12.39 -1.64 -12.42
CA GLY A 128 11.45 -1.49 -13.54
C GLY A 128 11.18 -2.81 -14.25
N LYS A 129 12.24 -3.57 -14.54
CA LYS A 129 12.16 -4.93 -15.10
C LYS A 129 11.44 -5.89 -14.17
N PHE A 130 11.80 -5.92 -12.88
CA PHE A 130 11.15 -6.84 -11.94
C PHE A 130 9.64 -6.66 -11.87
N VAL A 131 9.16 -5.41 -11.82
CA VAL A 131 7.71 -5.14 -11.86
C VAL A 131 7.11 -5.56 -13.20
N SER A 132 7.76 -5.23 -14.32
CA SER A 132 7.21 -5.52 -15.65
C SER A 132 7.10 -7.02 -15.90
N ASP A 133 8.14 -7.77 -15.55
CA ASP A 133 8.19 -9.22 -15.67
C ASP A 133 7.17 -9.88 -14.75
N ALA A 134 7.06 -9.41 -13.50
CA ALA A 134 6.08 -9.94 -12.56
C ALA A 134 4.64 -9.69 -13.00
N VAL A 135 4.31 -8.50 -13.52
CA VAL A 135 2.97 -8.19 -14.06
C VAL A 135 2.68 -9.06 -15.29
N CYS A 136 3.68 -9.31 -16.13
CA CYS A 136 3.55 -10.21 -17.29
C CYS A 136 3.26 -11.66 -16.85
N ILE A 137 4.07 -12.20 -15.93
CA ILE A 137 3.91 -13.56 -15.40
C ILE A 137 2.57 -13.71 -14.68
N TRP A 138 2.19 -12.75 -13.84
CA TRP A 138 0.87 -12.71 -13.22
C TRP A 138 -0.23 -12.73 -14.28
N SER A 139 -0.18 -11.87 -15.29
CA SER A 139 -1.22 -11.82 -16.33
C SER A 139 -1.35 -13.15 -17.08
N ILE A 140 -0.24 -13.84 -17.34
CA ILE A 140 -0.23 -15.20 -17.90
C ILE A 140 -0.93 -16.18 -16.94
N ILE A 141 -0.63 -16.13 -15.64
CA ILE A 141 -1.28 -16.97 -14.63
C ILE A 141 -2.81 -16.76 -14.62
N VAL A 142 -3.28 -15.52 -14.75
CA VAL A 142 -4.72 -15.20 -14.86
C VAL A 142 -5.32 -15.86 -16.12
N LEU A 143 -4.64 -15.75 -17.27
CA LEU A 143 -5.05 -16.38 -18.53
C LEU A 143 -5.06 -17.91 -18.48
N LEU A 144 -4.27 -18.53 -17.60
CA LEU A 144 -4.25 -19.98 -17.38
C LEU A 144 -5.37 -20.46 -16.45
N THR A 145 -6.01 -19.56 -15.68
CA THR A 145 -7.07 -19.93 -14.71
C THR A 145 -8.26 -20.67 -15.35
N PRO A 146 -8.76 -20.30 -16.54
CA PRO A 146 -9.83 -21.04 -17.26
C PRO A 146 -9.51 -22.50 -17.62
N LEU A 147 -8.23 -22.87 -17.63
CA LEU A 147 -7.76 -24.23 -17.91
C LEU A 147 -7.75 -25.12 -16.67
N CYS A 148 -8.07 -24.57 -15.49
CA CYS A 148 -8.19 -25.38 -14.28
C CYS A 148 -9.48 -26.21 -14.31
N PHE A 149 -9.37 -27.49 -13.93
CA PHE A 149 -10.49 -28.44 -13.89
C PHE A 149 -10.74 -29.02 -12.50
N ASN A 150 -9.88 -28.73 -11.53
CA ASN A 150 -9.94 -29.25 -10.17
C ASN A 150 -9.49 -28.20 -9.15
N LEU A 151 -9.76 -28.48 -7.87
CA LEU A 151 -9.35 -27.64 -6.73
C LEU A 151 -7.85 -27.38 -6.71
N ALA A 152 -7.03 -28.42 -6.87
CA ALA A 152 -5.58 -28.33 -6.81
C ALA A 152 -5.00 -27.37 -7.87
N GLY A 153 -5.53 -27.42 -9.09
CA GLY A 153 -5.12 -26.55 -10.19
C GLY A 153 -5.43 -25.09 -9.90
N ILE A 154 -6.67 -24.78 -9.48
CA ILE A 154 -7.04 -23.40 -9.17
C ILE A 154 -6.29 -22.88 -7.92
N MET A 155 -6.07 -23.70 -6.90
CA MET A 155 -5.27 -23.33 -5.72
C MET A 155 -3.82 -23.02 -6.10
N THR A 156 -3.22 -23.83 -6.98
CA THR A 156 -1.84 -23.63 -7.46
C THR A 156 -1.71 -22.31 -8.22
N VAL A 157 -2.61 -22.07 -9.17
CA VAL A 157 -2.66 -20.81 -9.94
C VAL A 157 -2.82 -19.62 -8.99
N ARG A 158 -3.69 -19.72 -7.98
CA ARG A 158 -3.89 -18.65 -6.98
C ARG A 158 -2.69 -18.41 -6.08
N PHE A 159 -1.96 -19.45 -5.72
CA PHE A 159 -0.72 -19.32 -4.95
C PHE A 159 0.35 -18.57 -5.76
N PHE A 160 0.59 -18.95 -7.01
CA PHE A 160 1.59 -18.25 -7.83
C PHE A 160 1.17 -16.83 -8.19
N LEU A 161 -0.15 -16.61 -8.36
CA LEU A 161 -0.73 -15.29 -8.57
C LEU A 161 -0.37 -14.35 -7.41
N GLY A 162 -0.68 -14.73 -6.17
CA GLY A 162 -0.39 -13.90 -5.00
C GLY A 162 1.11 -13.71 -4.76
N LEU A 163 1.92 -14.72 -5.04
CA LEU A 163 3.38 -14.62 -4.97
C LEU A 163 3.92 -13.55 -5.93
N MET A 164 3.49 -13.53 -7.20
CA MET A 164 3.96 -12.55 -8.18
C MET A 164 3.41 -11.15 -7.91
N GLU A 165 2.13 -11.04 -7.53
CA GLU A 165 1.46 -9.76 -7.34
C GLU A 165 1.98 -8.97 -6.11
N SER A 166 2.55 -9.68 -5.13
CA SER A 166 3.09 -9.08 -3.91
C SER A 166 4.32 -8.17 -4.12
N ILE A 167 4.94 -8.20 -5.31
CA ILE A 167 6.07 -7.34 -5.65
C ILE A 167 5.69 -5.86 -5.77
N ILE A 168 4.44 -5.57 -6.12
CA ILE A 168 4.00 -4.23 -6.54
C ILE A 168 4.19 -3.23 -5.39
N GLY A 169 3.81 -3.61 -4.17
CA GLY A 169 3.91 -2.76 -2.98
C GLY A 169 5.36 -2.31 -2.71
N PRO A 170 6.29 -3.23 -2.41
CA PRO A 170 7.69 -2.89 -2.14
C PRO A 170 8.37 -2.11 -3.28
N VAL A 171 8.15 -2.51 -4.53
CA VAL A 171 8.79 -1.84 -5.66
C VAL A 171 8.26 -0.43 -5.85
N PHE A 172 6.95 -0.20 -5.70
CA PHE A 172 6.39 1.13 -5.94
C PHE A 172 6.82 2.13 -4.88
N VAL A 173 7.03 1.68 -3.64
CA VAL A 173 7.63 2.51 -2.59
C VAL A 173 9.04 2.93 -2.99
N ILE A 174 9.86 2.01 -3.50
CA ILE A 174 11.25 2.28 -3.92
C ILE A 174 11.29 3.17 -5.17
N ILE A 175 10.44 2.93 -6.16
CA ILE A 175 10.30 3.81 -7.32
C ILE A 175 9.86 5.20 -6.85
N THR A 176 8.92 5.29 -5.91
CA THR A 176 8.46 6.57 -5.36
C THR A 176 9.61 7.33 -4.67
N SER A 177 10.45 6.64 -3.90
CA SER A 177 11.60 7.27 -3.25
C SER A 177 12.70 7.68 -4.23
N ASN A 178 12.86 6.93 -5.32
CA ASN A 178 13.90 7.16 -6.32
C ASN A 178 13.54 8.27 -7.31
N TRP A 179 12.26 8.50 -7.60
CA TRP A 179 11.85 9.43 -8.66
C TRP A 179 11.29 10.77 -8.16
N TRP A 180 10.88 10.85 -6.90
CA TRP A 180 10.25 12.04 -6.32
C TRP A 180 10.90 12.48 -5.01
N THR A 181 10.94 13.79 -4.76
CA THR A 181 11.49 14.36 -3.52
C THR A 181 10.60 14.04 -2.32
N ARG A 182 11.15 14.01 -1.09
CA ARG A 182 10.41 13.67 0.14
C ARG A 182 9.04 14.37 0.28
N PRO A 183 8.88 15.68 0.01
CA PRO A 183 7.58 16.36 0.10
C PRO A 183 6.57 15.89 -0.97
N GLU A 184 7.05 15.37 -2.09
CA GLU A 184 6.21 14.94 -3.21
C GLU A 184 5.67 13.52 -3.03
N GLN A 185 6.41 12.64 -2.34
CA GLN A 185 6.15 11.20 -2.24
C GLN A 185 4.77 10.84 -1.67
N ALA A 186 4.28 11.57 -0.67
CA ALA A 186 3.00 11.26 -0.01
C ALA A 186 1.81 11.35 -0.98
N PHE A 187 1.77 12.40 -1.80
CA PHE A 187 0.70 12.58 -2.80
C PHE A 187 0.76 11.52 -3.89
N ARG A 188 1.97 11.16 -4.36
CA ARG A 188 2.15 10.14 -5.40
C ARG A 188 1.77 8.75 -4.88
N THR A 189 2.12 8.46 -3.62
CA THR A 189 1.70 7.25 -2.91
C THR A 189 0.19 7.12 -2.84
N ALA A 190 -0.52 8.18 -2.46
CA ALA A 190 -1.97 8.20 -2.46
C ALA A 190 -2.57 8.02 -3.87
N PHE A 191 -1.94 8.61 -4.90
CA PHE A 191 -2.41 8.50 -6.28
C PHE A 191 -2.41 7.06 -6.79
N TRP A 192 -1.28 6.34 -6.66
CA TRP A 192 -1.24 4.96 -7.15
C TRP A 192 -2.06 3.99 -6.28
N LEU A 193 -2.17 4.21 -4.96
CA LEU A 193 -3.10 3.46 -4.11
C LEU A 193 -4.57 3.68 -4.51
N GLY A 194 -4.89 4.89 -4.97
CA GLY A 194 -6.20 5.27 -5.51
C GLY A 194 -6.64 4.46 -6.73
N GLY A 195 -5.74 3.70 -7.37
CA GLY A 195 -6.10 2.73 -8.40
C GLY A 195 -7.04 1.63 -7.90
N THR A 196 -7.00 1.30 -6.61
CA THR A 196 -7.87 0.27 -6.00
C THR A 196 -9.37 0.55 -6.15
N PRO A 197 -9.92 1.69 -5.65
CA PRO A 197 -11.34 2.00 -5.81
C PRO A 197 -11.74 2.22 -7.28
N VAL A 198 -10.84 2.76 -8.11
CA VAL A 198 -11.07 2.91 -9.56
C VAL A 198 -11.21 1.53 -10.22
N GLY A 199 -10.34 0.58 -9.88
CA GLY A 199 -10.44 -0.81 -10.32
C GLY A 199 -11.74 -1.47 -9.89
N ASN A 200 -12.18 -1.26 -8.64
CA ASN A 200 -13.45 -1.81 -8.17
C ASN A 200 -14.65 -1.28 -8.99
N PHE A 201 -14.66 0.02 -9.29
CA PHE A 201 -15.72 0.65 -10.08
C PHE A 201 -15.73 0.15 -11.53
N LEU A 202 -14.56 0.13 -12.19
CA LEU A 202 -14.43 -0.39 -13.56
C LEU A 202 -14.74 -1.88 -13.64
N GLY A 203 -14.33 -2.65 -12.63
CA GLY A 203 -14.59 -4.09 -12.52
C GLY A 203 -16.08 -4.39 -12.51
N GLY A 204 -16.87 -3.59 -11.78
CA GLY A 204 -18.33 -3.69 -11.79
C GLY A 204 -18.96 -3.49 -13.16
N ILE A 205 -18.58 -2.41 -13.85
CA ILE A 205 -19.12 -2.06 -15.18
C ILE A 205 -18.74 -3.12 -16.21
N LEU A 206 -17.45 -3.48 -16.26
CA LEU A 206 -16.96 -4.51 -17.18
C LEU A 206 -17.60 -5.86 -16.88
N SER A 207 -17.83 -6.18 -15.60
CA SER A 207 -18.46 -7.43 -15.23
C SER A 207 -19.94 -7.51 -15.59
N TYR A 208 -20.65 -6.40 -15.53
CA TYR A 208 -22.00 -6.28 -16.09
C TYR A 208 -22.00 -6.53 -17.60
N ALA A 209 -21.08 -5.90 -18.33
CA ALA A 209 -20.97 -6.03 -19.78
C ALA A 209 -20.57 -7.44 -20.23
N LEU A 210 -19.66 -8.10 -19.53
CA LEU A 210 -19.27 -9.48 -19.84
C LEU A 210 -20.32 -10.50 -19.40
N GLY A 211 -21.08 -10.19 -18.35
CA GLY A 211 -22.14 -11.06 -17.82
C GLY A 211 -23.33 -11.26 -18.76
N THR A 212 -23.54 -10.36 -19.74
CA THR A 212 -24.58 -10.49 -20.78
C THR A 212 -24.17 -11.40 -21.94
N ILE A 213 -22.88 -11.76 -22.02
CA ILE A 213 -22.35 -12.60 -23.09
C ILE A 213 -22.66 -14.05 -22.77
N HIS A 214 -23.57 -14.62 -23.57
CA HIS A 214 -23.88 -16.05 -23.57
C HIS A 214 -23.29 -16.69 -24.83
N GLY A 215 -22.37 -17.63 -24.65
CA GLY A 215 -21.69 -18.32 -25.74
C GLY A 215 -21.36 -19.77 -25.39
N SER A 216 -20.58 -20.43 -26.25
CA SER A 216 -20.12 -21.81 -26.05
C SER A 216 -19.14 -21.97 -24.88
N ILE A 217 -18.47 -20.89 -24.50
CA ILE A 217 -17.55 -20.83 -23.35
C ILE A 217 -18.34 -20.38 -22.12
N ALA A 218 -18.17 -21.08 -20.99
CA ALA A 218 -18.77 -20.70 -19.72
C ALA A 218 -18.40 -19.26 -19.34
N THR A 219 -19.40 -18.45 -18.96
CA THR A 219 -19.22 -17.01 -18.74
C THR A 219 -18.11 -16.70 -17.72
N TRP A 220 -17.96 -17.50 -16.66
CA TRP A 220 -16.88 -17.33 -15.68
C TRP A 220 -15.47 -17.39 -16.30
N LYS A 221 -15.25 -18.20 -17.35
CA LYS A 221 -13.97 -18.29 -18.07
C LYS A 221 -13.70 -17.02 -18.88
N ILE A 222 -14.75 -16.41 -19.42
CA ILE A 222 -14.66 -15.17 -20.21
C ILE A 222 -14.09 -14.03 -19.36
N PHE A 223 -14.46 -13.94 -18.07
CA PHE A 223 -13.88 -12.94 -17.16
C PHE A 223 -12.35 -13.07 -17.08
N PHE A 224 -11.83 -14.24 -16.76
CA PHE A 224 -10.38 -14.45 -16.65
C PHE A 224 -9.66 -14.25 -17.99
N LEU A 225 -10.25 -14.68 -19.11
CA LEU A 225 -9.66 -14.46 -20.44
C LEU A 225 -9.61 -12.97 -20.80
N PHE A 226 -10.69 -12.23 -20.59
CA PHE A 226 -10.77 -10.82 -20.95
C PHE A 226 -9.86 -9.96 -20.06
N PHE A 227 -9.99 -10.08 -18.75
CA PHE A 227 -9.18 -9.30 -17.80
C PHE A 227 -7.71 -9.70 -17.85
N GLY A 228 -7.41 -11.01 -17.92
CA GLY A 228 -6.04 -11.49 -18.10
C GLY A 228 -5.39 -10.98 -19.40
N SER A 229 -6.14 -10.92 -20.50
CA SER A 229 -5.63 -10.38 -21.77
C SER A 229 -5.36 -8.87 -21.67
N LEU A 230 -6.22 -8.14 -20.97
CA LEU A 230 -6.07 -6.69 -20.77
C LEU A 230 -4.86 -6.39 -19.88
N SER A 231 -4.69 -7.12 -18.77
CA SER A 231 -3.51 -7.04 -17.91
C SER A 231 -2.23 -7.43 -18.66
N PHE A 232 -2.27 -8.45 -19.52
CA PHE A 232 -1.13 -8.86 -20.36
C PHE A 232 -0.76 -7.81 -21.41
N ALA A 233 -1.75 -7.23 -22.10
CA ALA A 233 -1.50 -6.13 -23.03
C ALA A 233 -0.86 -4.93 -22.30
N PHE A 234 -1.34 -4.63 -21.09
CA PHE A 234 -0.75 -3.60 -20.24
C PHE A 234 0.67 -3.93 -19.77
N SER A 235 0.98 -5.20 -19.48
CA SER A 235 2.35 -5.59 -19.09
C SER A 235 3.37 -5.34 -20.19
N LEU A 236 2.98 -5.48 -21.46
CA LEU A 236 3.84 -5.14 -22.60
C LEU A 236 4.13 -3.63 -22.67
N ILE A 237 3.11 -2.80 -22.38
CA ILE A 237 3.28 -1.34 -22.27
C ILE A 237 4.22 -1.02 -21.11
N LEU A 238 4.03 -1.68 -19.96
CA LEU A 238 4.87 -1.50 -18.78
C LEU A 238 6.33 -1.86 -19.09
N MET A 239 6.58 -3.01 -19.73
CA MET A 239 7.92 -3.44 -20.14
C MET A 239 8.62 -2.47 -21.09
N TYR A 240 7.85 -1.76 -21.92
CA TYR A 240 8.41 -0.75 -22.84
C TYR A 240 8.67 0.60 -22.19
N PHE A 241 7.76 1.08 -21.33
CA PHE A 241 7.80 2.44 -20.78
C PHE A 241 8.40 2.55 -19.37
N MET A 242 8.40 1.47 -18.58
CA MET A 242 8.88 1.46 -17.19
C MET A 242 10.41 1.44 -17.17
N PRO A 243 11.07 2.52 -16.71
CA PRO A 243 12.51 2.58 -16.62
C PRO A 243 13.03 1.94 -15.34
N ASP A 244 14.20 1.31 -15.44
CA ASP A 244 14.92 0.74 -14.29
C ASP A 244 15.51 1.80 -13.35
N HIS A 245 16.05 2.88 -13.92
CA HIS A 245 16.64 4.00 -13.21
C HIS A 245 16.54 5.28 -14.05
N GLN A 246 16.75 6.46 -13.43
CA GLN A 246 16.54 7.75 -14.13
C GLN A 246 17.44 7.90 -15.37
N ALA A 247 18.66 7.36 -15.34
CA ALA A 247 19.58 7.42 -16.49
C ALA A 247 19.18 6.51 -17.69
N ASN A 248 18.34 5.48 -17.48
CA ASN A 248 17.83 4.59 -18.55
C ASN A 248 16.40 4.96 -18.99
N ALA A 249 15.92 6.14 -18.59
CA ALA A 249 14.61 6.62 -18.97
C ALA A 249 14.56 7.00 -20.46
N ARG A 250 14.07 6.07 -21.31
CA ARG A 250 14.01 6.24 -22.77
C ARG A 250 13.27 7.51 -23.21
N TRP A 251 12.25 7.92 -22.46
CA TRP A 251 11.41 9.08 -22.74
C TRP A 251 11.98 10.42 -22.22
N LEU A 252 13.04 10.41 -21.40
CA LEU A 252 13.75 11.62 -20.97
C LEU A 252 14.93 11.92 -21.91
N SER A 253 15.11 13.20 -22.25
CA SER A 253 16.32 13.68 -22.92
C SER A 253 17.53 13.60 -21.98
N GLU A 254 18.75 13.64 -22.52
CA GLU A 254 19.97 13.55 -21.70
C GLU A 254 20.05 14.66 -20.64
N ARG A 255 19.65 15.88 -21.00
CA ARG A 255 19.54 17.02 -20.07
C ARG A 255 18.49 16.78 -18.99
N GLU A 256 17.30 16.28 -19.35
CA GLU A 256 16.24 15.98 -18.39
C GLU A 256 16.63 14.84 -17.44
N ARG A 257 17.40 13.85 -17.90
CA ARG A 257 17.93 12.75 -17.04
C ARG A 257 18.86 13.29 -15.98
N LYS A 258 19.79 14.20 -16.34
CA LYS A 258 20.68 14.88 -15.38
C LYS A 258 19.86 15.62 -14.32
N VAL A 259 18.84 16.37 -14.74
CA VAL A 259 17.93 17.08 -13.82
C VAL A 259 17.17 16.11 -12.90
N ALA A 260 16.66 15.00 -13.43
CA ALA A 260 15.93 14.01 -12.65
C ALA A 260 16.79 13.35 -11.56
N ILE A 261 18.07 13.09 -11.85
CA ILE A 261 19.02 12.51 -10.87
C ILE A 261 19.32 13.51 -9.76
N GLU A 262 19.66 14.76 -10.11
CA GLU A 262 20.08 15.76 -9.11
C GLU A 262 18.94 16.10 -8.14
N ARG A 263 17.70 16.17 -8.63
CA ARG A 263 16.53 16.45 -7.78
C ARG A 263 16.35 15.49 -6.62
N VAL A 264 16.61 14.21 -6.83
CA VAL A 264 16.42 13.19 -5.81
C VAL A 264 17.70 12.92 -5.02
N ARG A 265 18.80 13.60 -5.35
CA ARG A 265 20.06 13.52 -4.61
C ARG A 265 19.88 13.98 -3.15
N GLU A 266 19.03 14.97 -2.92
CA GLU A 266 18.62 15.39 -1.57
C GLU A 266 17.88 14.30 -0.78
N ASN A 267 17.27 13.32 -1.46
CA ASN A 267 16.70 12.17 -0.77
C ASN A 267 17.80 11.20 -0.30
N GLN A 268 18.92 11.13 -1.04
CA GLN A 268 20.05 10.24 -0.79
C GLN A 268 21.02 10.79 0.28
N THR A 269 20.92 12.07 0.63
CA THR A 269 21.64 12.64 1.77
C THR A 269 20.98 12.21 3.09
N VAL A 270 21.67 11.27 3.74
CA VAL A 270 21.61 10.94 5.17
C VAL A 270 20.33 10.27 5.65
N THR A 271 20.47 8.98 5.96
CA THR A 271 20.04 8.31 7.21
C THR A 271 20.42 6.83 7.05
N SER A 272 21.12 6.15 7.93
CA SER A 272 21.64 6.33 9.29
C SER A 272 22.69 5.23 9.43
N ASN A 273 23.60 5.26 10.39
CA ASN A 273 24.30 4.04 10.81
C ASN A 273 23.22 3.00 11.17
N ASN A 274 22.93 2.06 10.26
CA ASN A 274 21.73 1.23 10.27
C ASN A 274 22.02 -0.07 11.04
N GLN A 275 22.62 0.07 12.22
CA GLN A 275 22.83 -1.07 13.09
C GLN A 275 21.49 -1.48 13.68
N TRP A 276 21.12 -2.74 13.48
CA TRP A 276 19.93 -3.33 14.07
C TRP A 276 20.04 -3.28 15.59
N LYS A 277 19.14 -2.54 16.24
CA LYS A 277 19.10 -2.42 17.71
C LYS A 277 18.06 -3.37 18.28
N TRP A 278 18.53 -4.41 18.97
CA TRP A 278 17.65 -5.39 19.62
C TRP A 278 16.78 -4.78 20.72
N ASP A 279 17.25 -3.73 21.39
CA ASP A 279 16.46 -3.03 22.41
C ASP A 279 15.20 -2.39 21.80
N GLN A 280 15.35 -1.70 20.67
CA GLN A 280 14.23 -1.11 19.92
C GLN A 280 13.27 -2.17 19.36
N PHE A 281 13.78 -3.36 19.00
CA PHE A 281 12.97 -4.48 18.55
C PHE A 281 12.06 -5.01 19.67
N TRP A 282 12.63 -5.28 20.85
CA TRP A 282 11.85 -5.72 22.01
C TRP A 282 10.90 -4.65 22.52
N GLU A 283 11.29 -3.38 22.42
CA GLU A 283 10.41 -2.25 22.72
C GLU A 283 9.19 -2.24 21.78
N ALA A 284 9.39 -2.38 20.45
CA ALA A 284 8.29 -2.43 19.48
C ALA A 284 7.30 -3.57 19.75
N LEU A 285 7.79 -4.74 20.17
CA LEU A 285 6.93 -5.89 20.48
C LEU A 285 6.08 -5.69 21.74
N ARG A 286 6.56 -4.91 22.71
CA ARG A 286 5.87 -4.65 23.99
C ARG A 286 5.09 -3.34 23.97
N ASP A 287 5.23 -2.54 22.93
CA ASP A 287 4.55 -1.25 22.80
C ASP A 287 3.03 -1.45 22.64
N PRO A 288 2.21 -0.95 23.59
CA PRO A 288 0.76 -1.02 23.49
C PRO A 288 0.22 -0.40 22.19
N GLN A 289 0.89 0.65 21.67
CA GLN A 289 0.52 1.28 20.41
C GLN A 289 0.63 0.31 19.23
N THR A 290 1.65 -0.56 19.22
CA THR A 290 1.83 -1.56 18.16
C THR A 290 0.72 -2.60 18.19
N VAL A 291 0.31 -3.02 19.39
CA VAL A 291 -0.82 -3.95 19.57
C VAL A 291 -2.14 -3.31 19.12
N PHE A 292 -2.41 -2.05 19.46
CA PHE A 292 -3.60 -1.35 19.00
C PHE A 292 -3.62 -1.18 17.48
N SER A 293 -2.48 -0.82 16.87
CA SER A 293 -2.37 -0.71 15.42
C SER A 293 -2.51 -2.06 14.70
N PHE A 294 -2.01 -3.16 15.30
CA PHE A 294 -2.20 -4.53 14.80
C PHE A 294 -3.68 -4.92 14.82
N ALA A 295 -4.36 -4.73 15.96
CA ALA A 295 -5.78 -5.06 16.10
C ALA A 295 -6.65 -4.24 15.14
N THR A 296 -6.32 -2.96 14.94
CA THR A 296 -7.01 -2.09 13.97
C THR A 296 -6.78 -2.58 12.54
N ALA A 297 -5.56 -3.01 12.20
CA ALA A 297 -5.27 -3.54 10.87
C ALA A 297 -6.07 -4.82 10.58
N MET A 298 -6.07 -5.77 11.51
CA MET A 298 -6.80 -7.03 11.39
C MET A 298 -8.32 -6.80 11.35
N GLY A 299 -8.84 -5.95 12.23
CA GLY A 299 -10.26 -5.58 12.27
C GLY A 299 -10.74 -4.87 11.00
N ASN A 300 -9.85 -4.20 10.27
CA ASN A 300 -10.17 -3.61 8.97
C ASN A 300 -10.06 -4.60 7.80
N THR A 301 -9.09 -5.52 7.83
CA THR A 301 -8.87 -6.43 6.70
C THR A 301 -9.75 -7.67 6.70
N MET A 302 -10.18 -8.19 7.85
CA MET A 302 -11.15 -9.30 7.85
C MET A 302 -12.46 -8.90 7.16
N PRO A 303 -13.06 -7.72 7.43
CA PRO A 303 -14.21 -7.24 6.68
C PRO A 303 -13.94 -6.91 5.21
N SER A 304 -12.72 -6.61 4.82
CA SER A 304 -12.44 -6.30 3.40
C SER A 304 -12.50 -7.55 2.50
N THR A 305 -12.39 -8.76 3.06
CA THR A 305 -12.55 -10.00 2.30
C THR A 305 -14.01 -10.28 1.94
N PHE A 306 -14.96 -9.83 2.76
CA PHE A 306 -16.38 -9.80 2.40
C PHE A 306 -16.58 -9.02 1.09
N ALA A 307 -16.03 -7.81 1.03
CA ALA A 307 -16.18 -6.91 -0.10
C ALA A 307 -15.50 -7.43 -1.38
N SER A 308 -14.32 -8.04 -1.25
CA SER A 308 -13.49 -8.46 -2.39
C SER A 308 -13.80 -9.85 -2.91
N GLN A 309 -14.38 -10.75 -2.11
CA GLN A 309 -14.53 -12.17 -2.47
C GLN A 309 -15.97 -12.71 -2.40
N PHE A 310 -16.81 -12.19 -1.49
CA PHE A 310 -18.15 -12.76 -1.23
C PHE A 310 -19.33 -11.81 -1.55
N SER A 311 -19.06 -10.52 -1.79
CA SER A 311 -20.05 -9.49 -2.12
C SER A 311 -21.06 -9.90 -3.20
N SER A 312 -20.61 -10.37 -4.38
CA SER A 312 -21.51 -10.82 -5.46
C SER A 312 -22.43 -11.97 -5.03
N GLN A 313 -21.94 -12.94 -4.25
CA GLN A 313 -22.75 -14.08 -3.80
C GLN A 313 -23.85 -13.65 -2.84
N ILE A 314 -23.52 -12.73 -1.93
CA ILE A 314 -24.43 -12.25 -0.90
C ILE A 314 -25.51 -11.36 -1.51
N VAL A 315 -25.14 -10.45 -2.41
CA VAL A 315 -26.11 -9.63 -3.14
C VAL A 315 -26.99 -10.48 -4.07
N LYS A 316 -26.45 -11.54 -4.69
CA LYS A 316 -27.26 -12.53 -5.43
C LYS A 316 -28.27 -13.22 -4.50
N GLY A 317 -27.86 -13.53 -3.27
CA GLY A 317 -28.71 -14.07 -2.21
C GLY A 317 -29.89 -13.18 -1.82
N PHE A 318 -29.86 -11.88 -2.13
CA PHE A 318 -31.01 -10.97 -1.90
C PHE A 318 -32.12 -11.13 -2.96
N GLY A 319 -31.89 -11.91 -4.02
CA GLY A 319 -32.87 -12.20 -5.07
C GLY A 319 -32.81 -11.27 -6.29
N PHE A 320 -31.67 -10.61 -6.52
CA PHE A 320 -31.40 -9.88 -7.76
C PHE A 320 -30.96 -10.83 -8.88
N SER A 321 -31.12 -10.42 -10.14
CA SER A 321 -30.59 -11.19 -11.27
C SER A 321 -29.05 -11.18 -11.25
N THR A 322 -28.42 -12.22 -11.79
CA THR A 322 -26.94 -12.36 -11.81
C THR A 322 -26.26 -11.15 -12.43
N ILE A 323 -26.82 -10.62 -13.52
CA ILE A 323 -26.27 -9.46 -14.24
C ILE A 323 -26.48 -8.17 -13.45
N ALA A 324 -27.67 -7.94 -12.87
CA ALA A 324 -27.91 -6.75 -12.05
C ALA A 324 -27.04 -6.76 -10.77
N THR A 325 -26.80 -7.95 -10.21
CA THR A 325 -26.01 -8.15 -9.00
C THR A 325 -24.58 -7.62 -9.13
N THR A 326 -23.89 -7.83 -10.26
CA THR A 326 -22.52 -7.33 -10.44
C THR A 326 -22.45 -5.82 -10.33
N MET A 327 -23.32 -5.11 -11.05
CA MET A 327 -23.33 -3.65 -11.05
C MET A 327 -23.80 -3.07 -9.72
N ILE A 328 -24.89 -3.60 -9.16
CA ILE A 328 -25.51 -3.12 -7.93
C ILE A 328 -24.57 -3.36 -6.73
N SER A 329 -23.85 -4.48 -6.70
CA SER A 329 -22.95 -4.79 -5.58
C SER A 329 -21.71 -3.89 -5.57
N THR A 330 -21.13 -3.53 -6.72
CA THR A 330 -19.81 -2.86 -6.73
C THR A 330 -19.87 -1.36 -6.97
N CYS A 331 -20.69 -0.86 -7.91
CA CYS A 331 -20.59 0.55 -8.32
C CYS A 331 -21.07 1.53 -7.23
N PRO A 332 -22.26 1.36 -6.63
CA PRO A 332 -22.71 2.23 -5.54
C PRO A 332 -21.83 2.10 -4.30
N ALA A 333 -21.41 0.88 -3.97
CA ALA A 333 -20.51 0.61 -2.85
C ALA A 333 -19.16 1.34 -3.02
N ALA A 334 -18.57 1.29 -4.21
CA ALA A 334 -17.33 2.01 -4.53
C ALA A 334 -17.51 3.54 -4.47
N ALA A 335 -18.64 4.07 -4.94
CA ALA A 335 -18.93 5.49 -4.88
C ALA A 335 -19.08 5.99 -3.43
N ILE A 336 -19.77 5.22 -2.58
CA ILE A 336 -19.93 5.52 -1.15
C ILE A 336 -18.57 5.45 -0.44
N GLN A 337 -17.78 4.40 -0.71
CA GLN A 337 -16.44 4.25 -0.17
C GLN A 337 -15.55 5.44 -0.54
N LEU A 338 -15.55 5.86 -1.81
CA LEU A 338 -14.77 7.00 -2.30
C LEU A 338 -15.23 8.32 -1.67
N GLY A 339 -16.54 8.57 -1.61
CA GLY A 339 -17.11 9.77 -1.00
C GLY A 339 -16.74 9.90 0.48
N PHE A 340 -16.90 8.81 1.24
CA PHE A 340 -16.49 8.76 2.65
C PHE A 340 -14.98 8.98 2.79
N PHE A 341 -14.18 8.28 1.98
CA PHE A 341 -12.73 8.39 2.02
C PHE A 341 -12.26 9.83 1.79
N LEU A 342 -12.79 10.51 0.76
CA LEU A 342 -12.45 11.90 0.44
C LEU A 342 -12.87 12.87 1.55
N PHE A 343 -14.12 12.75 2.02
CA PHE A 343 -14.67 13.64 3.05
C PHE A 343 -13.90 13.54 4.37
N PHE A 344 -13.70 12.33 4.88
CA PHE A 344 -12.99 12.12 6.14
C PHE A 344 -11.49 12.39 6.02
N SER A 345 -10.87 12.14 4.86
CA SER A 345 -9.47 12.53 4.63
C SER A 345 -9.29 14.04 4.65
N TRP A 346 -10.19 14.77 3.98
CA TRP A 346 -10.21 16.23 4.04
C TRP A 346 -10.38 16.73 5.47
N LEU A 347 -11.31 16.16 6.24
CA LEU A 347 -11.53 16.54 7.64
C LEU A 347 -10.30 16.26 8.53
N ALA A 348 -9.66 15.09 8.36
CA ALA A 348 -8.46 14.70 9.07
C ALA A 348 -7.24 15.58 8.75
N SER A 349 -7.19 16.18 7.56
CA SER A 349 -6.14 17.13 7.18
C SER A 349 -6.34 18.53 7.75
N ARG A 350 -7.60 18.95 7.98
CA ARG A 350 -7.96 20.28 8.49
C ARG A 350 -7.78 20.42 10.00
N ARG A 351 -7.92 19.34 10.75
CA ARG A 351 -7.92 19.34 12.22
C ARG A 351 -6.84 18.41 12.76
N LYS A 352 -6.03 18.92 13.68
CA LYS A 352 -5.01 18.13 14.39
C LYS A 352 -5.65 17.33 15.53
N ASN A 353 -5.07 16.17 15.87
CA ASN A 353 -5.45 15.35 17.03
C ASN A 353 -6.89 14.80 17.03
N ILE A 354 -7.48 14.57 15.86
CA ILE A 354 -8.82 13.96 15.73
C ILE A 354 -8.79 12.60 15.01
N ARG A 355 -7.62 12.06 14.66
CA ARG A 355 -7.54 10.91 13.74
C ARG A 355 -8.18 9.67 14.33
N LEU A 356 -7.94 9.36 15.60
CA LEU A 356 -8.58 8.25 16.30
C LEU A 356 -10.08 8.48 16.52
N LEU A 357 -10.50 9.74 16.76
CA LEU A 357 -11.93 10.06 16.87
C LEU A 357 -12.66 9.85 15.54
N LEU A 358 -12.05 10.24 14.44
CA LEU A 358 -12.59 9.97 13.10
C LEU A 358 -12.63 8.46 12.83
N SER A 359 -11.61 7.71 13.25
CA SER A 359 -11.62 6.24 13.14
C SER A 359 -12.83 5.61 13.84
N ILE A 360 -13.21 6.13 15.02
CA ILE A 360 -14.42 5.70 15.73
C ILE A 360 -15.67 6.04 14.92
N VAL A 361 -15.82 7.31 14.53
CA VAL A 361 -17.03 7.79 13.81
C VAL A 361 -17.24 7.04 12.51
N VAL A 362 -16.18 6.76 11.75
CA VAL A 362 -16.27 6.04 10.48
C VAL A 362 -16.55 4.55 10.66
N SER A 363 -16.24 3.98 11.83
CA SER A 363 -16.50 2.56 12.14
C SER A 363 -17.91 2.30 12.69
N VAL A 364 -18.70 3.33 13.00
CA VAL A 364 -20.10 3.19 13.46
C VAL A 364 -21.07 2.78 12.33
N PRO A 365 -21.14 3.46 11.17
CA PRO A 365 -22.00 3.04 10.06
C PRO A 365 -21.82 1.57 9.61
N PRO A 366 -20.60 1.02 9.47
CA PRO A 366 -20.44 -0.36 9.05
C PRO A 366 -20.88 -1.36 10.13
N LEU A 367 -20.76 -1.03 11.42
CA LEU A 367 -21.34 -1.83 12.50
C LEU A 367 -22.87 -1.88 12.43
N ILE A 368 -23.51 -0.74 12.16
CA ILE A 368 -24.96 -0.68 11.94
C ILE A 368 -25.34 -1.51 10.71
N GLY A 369 -24.60 -1.36 9.60
CA GLY A 369 -24.81 -2.14 8.38
C GLY A 369 -24.70 -3.65 8.59
N ALA A 370 -23.67 -4.11 9.31
CA ALA A 370 -23.51 -5.53 9.63
C ALA A 370 -24.63 -6.06 10.55
N SER A 371 -25.04 -5.26 11.54
CA SER A 371 -26.13 -5.61 12.45
C SER A 371 -27.47 -5.74 11.74
N LEU A 372 -27.77 -4.79 10.85
CA LEU A 372 -28.99 -4.81 10.03
C LEU A 372 -28.98 -5.94 9.02
N LEU A 373 -27.83 -6.24 8.38
CA LEU A 373 -27.71 -7.40 7.49
C LEU A 373 -28.00 -8.73 8.19
N HIS A 374 -27.64 -8.83 9.47
CA HIS A 374 -27.92 -10.02 10.29
C HIS A 374 -29.38 -10.09 10.76
N ALA A 375 -29.98 -8.96 11.13
CA ALA A 375 -31.30 -8.92 11.76
C ALA A 375 -32.47 -8.82 10.76
N LEU A 376 -32.26 -8.21 9.58
CA LEU A 376 -33.34 -7.96 8.63
C LEU A 376 -33.82 -9.26 7.94
N PRO A 377 -35.14 -9.41 7.75
CA PRO A 377 -35.69 -10.57 7.06
C PRO A 377 -35.32 -10.55 5.57
N ASN A 378 -35.32 -11.74 4.95
CA ASN A 378 -35.01 -11.90 3.53
C ASN A 378 -35.99 -11.17 2.59
N SER A 379 -37.18 -10.81 3.08
CA SER A 379 -38.19 -10.04 2.33
C SER A 379 -37.79 -8.58 2.10
N ASP A 380 -37.01 -7.98 3.01
CA ASP A 380 -36.60 -6.57 2.91
C ASP A 380 -35.32 -6.41 2.08
N ARG A 381 -35.46 -6.53 0.76
CA ARG A 381 -34.34 -6.38 -0.18
C ARG A 381 -33.70 -4.99 -0.12
N ALA A 382 -34.50 -3.95 0.06
CA ALA A 382 -34.02 -2.57 0.08
C ALA A 382 -33.20 -2.28 1.34
N GLY A 383 -33.72 -2.68 2.52
CA GLY A 383 -33.02 -2.54 3.79
C GLY A 383 -31.70 -3.30 3.81
N ARG A 384 -31.67 -4.54 3.29
CA ARG A 384 -30.43 -5.33 3.20
C ARG A 384 -29.41 -4.73 2.24
N LEU A 385 -29.86 -4.19 1.10
CA LEU A 385 -28.97 -3.52 0.16
C LEU A 385 -28.37 -2.23 0.74
N ALA A 386 -29.18 -1.41 1.42
CA ALA A 386 -28.69 -0.22 2.12
C ALA A 386 -27.68 -0.60 3.21
N SER A 387 -27.96 -1.65 3.97
CA SER A 387 -27.09 -2.18 5.03
C SER A 387 -25.76 -2.68 4.46
N TYR A 388 -25.78 -3.34 3.31
CA TYR A 388 -24.61 -3.74 2.55
C TYR A 388 -23.74 -2.54 2.12
N TYR A 389 -24.34 -1.44 1.67
CA TYR A 389 -23.54 -0.26 1.32
C TYR A 389 -22.88 0.41 2.52
N LEU A 390 -23.53 0.39 3.69
CA LEU A 390 -22.96 0.93 4.92
C LEU A 390 -21.67 0.19 5.34
N THR A 391 -21.56 -1.12 5.07
CA THR A 391 -20.35 -1.89 5.43
C THR A 391 -19.10 -1.43 4.67
N TYR A 392 -19.22 -0.73 3.54
CA TYR A 392 -18.07 -0.26 2.74
C TYR A 392 -17.37 0.99 3.29
N THR A 393 -17.92 1.61 4.32
CA THR A 393 -17.37 2.86 4.90
C THR A 393 -16.14 2.63 5.80
N HIS A 394 -15.88 1.39 6.24
CA HIS A 394 -14.82 1.06 7.21
C HIS A 394 -13.38 1.35 6.76
N SER A 395 -13.09 1.38 5.45
CA SER A 395 -11.72 1.39 4.92
C SER A 395 -10.86 2.60 5.31
N MET A 396 -11.50 3.68 5.79
CA MET A 396 -10.80 4.90 6.22
C MET A 396 -10.00 4.70 7.52
N SER A 397 -10.48 3.86 8.43
CA SER A 397 -9.88 3.69 9.76
C SER A 397 -8.44 3.19 9.67
N PHE A 398 -8.13 2.29 8.73
CA PHE A 398 -6.77 1.83 8.47
C PHE A 398 -5.85 2.95 7.98
N THR A 399 -6.35 3.82 7.08
CA THR A 399 -5.57 4.95 6.54
C THR A 399 -5.23 5.97 7.63
N LEU A 400 -6.17 6.25 8.53
CA LEU A 400 -5.95 7.13 9.68
C LEU A 400 -4.90 6.56 10.63
N ASN A 401 -4.95 5.26 10.91
CA ASN A 401 -3.97 4.57 11.75
C ASN A 401 -2.58 4.57 11.11
N ALA A 402 -2.45 4.31 9.80
CA ALA A 402 -1.17 4.40 9.09
C ALA A 402 -0.54 5.80 9.20
N GLY A 403 -1.35 6.85 9.11
CA GLY A 403 -0.89 8.23 9.33
C GLY A 403 -0.40 8.49 10.76
N LEU A 404 -1.00 7.86 11.76
CA LEU A 404 -0.55 7.93 13.16
C LEU A 404 0.76 7.17 13.36
N MET A 405 0.96 6.03 12.69
CA MET A 405 2.24 5.31 12.76
C MET A 405 3.41 6.17 12.26
N ALA A 406 3.17 7.00 11.24
CA ALA A 406 4.21 7.89 10.73
C ALA A 406 4.64 8.97 11.76
N SER A 407 3.74 9.42 12.62
CA SER A 407 3.98 10.47 13.61
C SER A 407 4.33 9.99 15.02
N ASN A 408 3.82 8.81 15.40
CA ASN A 408 3.86 8.33 16.78
C ASN A 408 4.93 7.25 17.04
N TYR A 409 5.73 6.86 16.04
CA TYR A 409 6.90 6.00 16.23
C TYR A 409 8.18 6.79 15.98
N ALA A 410 9.06 6.79 16.98
CA ALA A 410 10.44 7.28 16.86
C ALA A 410 11.43 6.09 16.98
N GLY A 411 12.62 6.26 16.40
CA GLY A 411 13.62 5.19 16.27
C GLY A 411 13.44 4.36 14.99
N ASN A 412 14.52 4.16 14.26
CA ASN A 412 14.49 3.50 12.95
C ASN A 412 14.14 2.00 13.06
N THR A 413 14.76 1.28 14.00
CA THR A 413 14.50 -0.16 14.19
C THR A 413 13.11 -0.39 14.79
N LYS A 414 12.67 0.45 15.74
CA LYS A 414 11.32 0.39 16.32
C LYS A 414 10.25 0.60 15.25
N LYS A 415 10.38 1.66 14.44
CA LYS A 415 9.42 1.99 13.38
C LYS A 415 9.33 0.90 12.31
N SER A 416 10.46 0.32 11.90
CA SER A 416 10.50 -0.79 10.96
C SER A 416 9.81 -2.04 11.53
N THR A 417 10.12 -2.39 12.78
CA THR A 417 9.54 -3.55 13.48
C THR A 417 8.03 -3.39 13.66
N ALA A 418 7.56 -2.24 14.14
CA ALA A 418 6.14 -1.94 14.29
C ALA A 418 5.39 -2.00 12.95
N SER A 419 5.99 -1.48 11.87
CA SER A 419 5.40 -1.57 10.53
C SER A 419 5.27 -3.03 10.05
N ALA A 420 6.27 -3.87 10.34
CA ALA A 420 6.21 -5.30 10.01
C ALA A 420 5.12 -6.04 10.80
N ILE A 421 4.94 -5.73 12.10
CA ILE A 421 3.88 -6.32 12.93
C ILE A 421 2.51 -5.92 12.40
N VAL A 422 2.30 -4.64 12.09
CA VAL A 422 1.02 -4.16 11.53
C VAL A 422 0.74 -4.80 10.17
N PHE A 423 1.76 -4.97 9.33
CA PHE A 423 1.62 -5.70 8.07
C PHE A 423 1.25 -7.18 8.29
N ALA A 424 1.82 -7.85 9.29
CA ALA A 424 1.43 -9.20 9.65
C ALA A 424 -0.05 -9.28 10.09
N GLY A 425 -0.54 -8.29 10.86
CA GLY A 425 -1.96 -8.20 11.22
C GLY A 425 -2.88 -7.97 10.03
N TRP A 426 -2.45 -7.10 9.10
CA TRP A 426 -3.13 -6.88 7.82
C TRP A 426 -3.27 -8.19 7.02
N ALA A 427 -2.16 -8.93 6.85
CA ALA A 427 -2.14 -10.20 6.13
C ALA A 427 -2.97 -11.28 6.84
N ALA A 428 -2.82 -11.42 8.16
CA ALA A 428 -3.59 -12.38 8.96
C ALA A 428 -5.09 -12.17 8.81
N GLY A 429 -5.57 -10.92 8.81
CA GLY A 429 -6.98 -10.63 8.62
C GLY A 429 -7.49 -11.01 7.22
N LEU A 430 -6.70 -10.82 6.16
CA LEU A 430 -7.06 -11.23 4.80
C LEU A 430 -7.06 -12.76 4.62
N ILE A 431 -6.20 -13.47 5.37
CA ILE A 431 -6.15 -14.94 5.37
C ILE A 431 -7.34 -15.51 6.16
N ALA A 432 -7.66 -14.94 7.33
CA ALA A 432 -8.70 -15.42 8.22
C ALA A 432 -10.12 -15.06 7.76
N GLY A 433 -10.31 -13.87 7.15
CA GLY A 433 -11.64 -13.36 6.78
C GLY A 433 -12.50 -14.32 5.94
N PRO A 434 -11.98 -14.93 4.85
CA PRO A 434 -12.75 -15.87 4.01
C PRO A 434 -13.24 -17.10 4.77
N GLN A 435 -12.53 -17.51 5.83
CA GLN A 435 -12.82 -18.74 6.57
C GLN A 435 -14.11 -18.66 7.40
N PHE A 436 -14.64 -17.45 7.62
CA PHE A 436 -15.94 -17.25 8.28
C PHE A 436 -17.14 -17.36 7.32
N PHE A 437 -16.90 -17.43 6.01
CA PHE A 437 -17.95 -17.65 5.00
C PHE A 437 -18.17 -19.14 4.79
N LEU A 438 -18.97 -19.73 5.68
CA LEU A 438 -19.30 -21.15 5.65
C LEU A 438 -20.35 -21.44 4.58
N GLU A 439 -20.08 -22.41 3.71
CA GLU A 439 -21.04 -22.83 2.68
C GLU A 439 -22.31 -23.46 3.29
N SER A 440 -22.20 -24.09 4.45
CA SER A 440 -23.35 -24.62 5.21
C SER A 440 -24.36 -23.56 5.63
N GLU A 441 -23.96 -22.30 5.67
CA GLU A 441 -24.82 -21.16 6.04
C GLU A 441 -25.25 -20.32 4.83
N ALA A 442 -24.87 -20.72 3.61
CA ALA A 442 -25.28 -20.02 2.41
C ALA A 442 -26.82 -20.04 2.25
N PRO A 443 -27.44 -18.96 1.76
CA PRO A 443 -26.86 -17.70 1.29
C PRO A 443 -26.74 -16.61 2.37
N ILE A 444 -27.07 -16.91 3.63
CA ILE A 444 -27.19 -15.90 4.69
C ILE A 444 -25.83 -15.63 5.36
N TYR A 445 -24.98 -16.65 5.51
CA TYR A 445 -23.65 -16.53 6.11
C TYR A 445 -23.66 -15.85 7.49
N ASN A 446 -24.45 -16.38 8.43
CA ASN A 446 -24.63 -15.81 9.76
C ASN A 446 -23.30 -15.60 10.50
N MET A 447 -22.37 -16.56 10.39
CA MET A 447 -21.09 -16.50 11.06
C MET A 447 -20.18 -15.41 10.48
N ALA A 448 -20.27 -15.17 9.17
CA ALA A 448 -19.58 -14.05 8.53
C ALA A 448 -20.13 -12.69 9.02
N PHE A 449 -21.44 -12.53 9.15
CA PHE A 449 -22.01 -11.28 9.69
C PHE A 449 -21.65 -11.06 11.16
N LYS A 450 -21.59 -12.12 11.97
CA LYS A 450 -21.07 -12.03 13.35
C LYS A 450 -19.61 -11.61 13.38
N MET A 451 -18.77 -12.18 12.53
CA MET A 451 -17.38 -11.75 12.37
C MET A 451 -17.31 -10.25 12.00
N LEU A 452 -18.10 -9.79 11.02
CA LEU A 452 -18.14 -8.38 10.63
C LEU A 452 -18.52 -7.46 11.81
N MET A 453 -19.56 -7.81 12.57
CA MET A 453 -19.96 -7.06 13.76
C MET A 453 -18.84 -6.98 14.81
N VAL A 454 -18.18 -8.10 15.10
CA VAL A 454 -17.07 -8.14 16.06
C VAL A 454 -15.89 -7.29 15.57
N CYS A 455 -15.51 -7.41 14.30
CA CYS A 455 -14.45 -6.61 13.71
C CYS A 455 -14.75 -5.11 13.76
N TYR A 456 -15.96 -4.68 13.39
CA TYR A 456 -16.35 -3.28 13.43
C TYR A 456 -16.48 -2.74 14.86
N ALA A 457 -16.94 -3.55 15.82
CA ALA A 457 -16.93 -3.20 17.23
C ALA A 457 -15.49 -3.05 17.76
N LEU A 458 -14.58 -3.95 17.38
CA LEU A 458 -13.15 -3.82 17.70
C LEU A 458 -12.56 -2.53 17.12
N MET A 459 -12.93 -2.15 15.90
CA MET A 459 -12.50 -0.88 15.28
C MET A 459 -13.06 0.38 15.99
N ILE A 460 -14.03 0.24 16.88
CA ILE A 460 -14.51 1.33 17.76
C ILE A 460 -13.78 1.28 19.10
N VAL A 461 -13.74 0.11 19.74
CA VAL A 461 -13.18 -0.07 21.09
C VAL A 461 -11.66 0.17 21.10
N VAL A 462 -10.93 -0.34 20.10
CA VAL A 462 -9.46 -0.22 20.05
C VAL A 462 -9.01 1.25 19.98
N PRO A 463 -9.54 2.11 19.08
CA PRO A 463 -9.21 3.54 19.12
C PRO A 463 -9.60 4.24 20.42
N ILE A 464 -10.70 3.86 21.09
CA ILE A 464 -11.07 4.42 22.40
C ILE A 464 -10.00 4.08 23.45
N CYS A 465 -9.55 2.83 23.48
CA CYS A 465 -8.46 2.38 24.35
C CYS A 465 -7.16 3.12 24.02
N GLN A 466 -6.85 3.30 22.73
CA GLN A 466 -5.66 4.00 22.26
C GLN A 466 -5.69 5.49 22.62
N ILE A 467 -6.83 6.18 22.49
CA ILE A 467 -7.00 7.57 22.96
C ILE A 467 -6.78 7.65 24.46
N SER A 468 -7.38 6.74 25.23
CA SER A 468 -7.26 6.71 26.69
C SER A 468 -5.82 6.50 27.12
N TRP A 469 -5.09 5.62 26.44
CA TRP A 469 -3.68 5.37 26.66
C TRP A 469 -2.82 6.58 26.31
N TYR A 470 -2.98 7.17 25.11
CA TYR A 470 -2.24 8.37 24.71
C TYR A 470 -2.48 9.55 25.65
N ARG A 471 -3.73 9.77 26.10
CA ARG A 471 -4.03 10.83 27.06
C ARG A 471 -3.33 10.59 28.39
N ARG A 472 -3.43 9.37 28.94
CA ARG A 472 -2.77 9.00 30.19
C ARG A 472 -1.26 9.19 30.09
N GLU A 473 -0.67 8.75 28.99
CA GLU A 473 0.78 8.79 28.77
C GLU A 473 1.29 10.22 28.55
N ASN A 474 0.60 11.02 27.72
CA ASN A 474 0.91 12.43 27.53
C ASN A 474 0.78 13.22 28.84
N SER A 475 -0.26 12.97 29.65
CA SER A 475 -0.40 13.61 30.97
C SER A 475 0.69 13.18 31.95
N ARG A 476 1.12 11.91 31.93
CA ARG A 476 2.26 11.43 32.75
C ARG A 476 3.55 12.15 32.39
N ARG A 477 3.86 12.24 31.09
CA ARG A 477 5.06 12.91 30.56
C ARG A 477 5.05 14.41 30.82
N GLN A 478 3.88 15.04 30.72
CA GLN A 478 3.73 16.46 31.03
C GLN A 478 4.02 16.75 32.51
N LYS A 479 3.44 15.98 33.45
CA LYS A 479 3.70 16.13 34.88
C LYS A 479 5.19 15.94 35.23
N TRP A 480 5.83 14.96 34.60
CA TRP A 480 7.26 14.70 34.80
C TRP A 480 8.14 15.85 34.26
N ALA A 481 7.81 16.39 33.08
CA ALA A 481 8.52 17.55 32.52
C ALA A 481 8.35 18.81 33.38
N GLU A 482 7.14 19.05 33.89
CA GLU A 482 6.84 20.15 34.83
C GLU A 482 7.64 20.01 36.14
N GLN A 483 7.82 18.79 36.67
CA GLN A 483 8.62 18.52 37.87
C GLN A 483 10.13 18.77 37.68
N GLN A 484 10.64 18.60 36.46
CA GLN A 484 12.06 18.76 36.15
C GLN A 484 12.43 20.16 35.62
N ASN A 485 11.50 21.12 35.63
CA ASN A 485 11.70 22.47 35.07
C ASN A 485 12.19 22.48 33.61
N PHE A 486 11.93 21.42 32.85
CA PHE A 486 12.15 21.47 31.41
C PHE A 486 11.12 22.41 30.79
N SER A 487 11.56 23.54 30.27
CA SER A 487 10.73 24.38 29.41
C SER A 487 10.49 23.59 28.14
N VAL A 488 9.36 22.88 28.10
CA VAL A 488 8.90 22.19 26.89
C VAL A 488 8.57 23.26 25.86
N LEU A 489 9.57 23.67 25.07
CA LEU A 489 9.33 24.53 23.92
C LEU A 489 8.34 23.81 23.02
N PRO A 490 7.15 24.39 22.75
CA PRO A 490 6.21 23.82 21.79
C PRO A 490 6.89 23.76 20.43
N GLY A 491 7.32 22.56 20.01
CA GLY A 491 8.03 22.37 18.74
C GLY A 491 9.56 22.28 18.83
N ALA A 492 10.14 21.92 19.99
CA ALA A 492 11.53 21.45 20.04
C ALA A 492 11.75 20.41 18.94
N ARG A 493 12.65 20.71 18.00
CA ARG A 493 12.97 19.80 16.89
C ARG A 493 13.42 18.47 17.50
N PRO A 494 12.91 17.32 17.04
CA PRO A 494 13.42 16.04 17.50
C PRO A 494 14.93 16.06 17.30
N ASP A 495 15.67 15.80 18.37
CA ASP A 495 17.10 15.53 18.24
C ASP A 495 17.23 14.49 17.12
N PHE A 496 18.10 14.74 16.14
CA PHE A 496 18.42 13.79 15.06
C PHE A 496 19.16 12.54 15.58
N THR A 497 18.96 12.20 16.86
CA THR A 497 19.43 10.97 17.50
C THR A 497 18.40 9.87 17.26
N ASP A 498 18.87 8.67 16.92
CA ASP A 498 18.07 7.45 16.74
C ASP A 498 17.63 6.87 18.10
N LYS A 499 16.89 7.68 18.86
CA LYS A 499 16.24 7.33 20.12
C LYS A 499 14.76 6.99 19.90
N THR A 500 14.20 6.12 20.71
CA THR A 500 12.78 5.73 20.64
C THR A 500 11.87 6.75 21.30
N ASP A 501 10.55 6.64 21.07
CA ASP A 501 9.56 7.49 21.72
C ASP A 501 9.45 7.23 23.24
N PHE A 502 9.92 6.09 23.75
CA PHE A 502 10.03 5.83 25.18
C PHE A 502 11.28 6.49 25.77
N GLU A 503 12.39 6.50 25.03
CA GLU A 503 13.63 7.19 25.41
C GLU A 503 13.52 8.71 25.33
N GLN A 504 12.63 9.23 24.48
CA GLN A 504 12.35 10.66 24.30
C GLN A 504 11.15 11.14 25.14
N SER A 505 10.98 10.65 26.38
CA SER A 505 9.84 11.02 27.24
C SER A 505 9.72 12.52 27.50
N GLU A 506 10.84 13.25 27.46
CA GLU A 506 10.93 14.66 27.77
C GLU A 506 10.21 15.53 26.72
N THR A 507 10.49 15.28 25.43
CA THR A 507 10.03 16.11 24.30
C THR A 507 8.93 15.45 23.46
N PHE A 508 8.83 14.11 23.44
CA PHE A 508 7.89 13.40 22.59
C PHE A 508 6.48 13.36 23.19
N ARG A 509 5.48 13.69 22.37
CA ARG A 509 4.05 13.60 22.71
C ARG A 509 3.30 12.88 21.61
N TYR A 510 2.42 11.95 21.98
CA TYR A 510 1.62 11.17 21.05
C TYR A 510 0.52 12.03 20.41
N ALA A 511 0.39 11.97 19.09
CA ALA A 511 -0.73 12.55 18.37
C ALA A 511 -1.98 11.66 18.46
N MET A 512 -3.17 12.28 18.44
CA MET A 512 -4.46 11.60 18.59
C MET A 512 -5.28 11.47 17.30
#